data_AF-H3HCH2-F1
#
_entry.id   AF-H3HCH2-F1
#
_cell.length_a   1.000
_cell.length_b   1.000
_cell.length_c   1.000
_cell.angle_alpha   90.00
_cell.angle_beta   90.00
_cell.angle_gamma   90.00
#
_symmetry.space_group_name_H-M   'P 1'
#
loop_
_entity.id
_entity.type
_entity.pdbx_description
1 polymer ?
#
loop_
_entity_poly.entity_id
_entity_poly.type
_entity_poly.pdbx_seq_one_letter_code
_entity_poly.pdbx_strand_id
1 'polypeptide(L)'
;MAPRHPKFQLLTLLVSISLVVSTCANVWPTNGVCVSRVRYSWDALSVDDKKLYRDAISTAMSTGYHALFVEVHSDRASFKEAHNTCGMIYWHRRYLLAYEEMLRSLGTRYACITIPYWDYFADYAKFLANSCTSFEDCSTFLKDMGGSTGPPTSLTVNGYTVNGNCVNGLASQYADFTNFCEKSTMSGSSCAGCIPRGLWTTVPPPSGICYASLAKYLSLQYGYSWFSQNIHYGLHQSIHNTAMGAMASFPTSADPVFYSHHATVDLIQQLYFNCQIGRGLTDNEKKTGDYSFQSCAQADYPYVSPTSLSTMTMYWNAVGQTRIPVENHPRLGKFFAYQPKEYWRYVDATDMGNISYSYASDDMFTFLQREGLSCPQSHTRKLFDSNYVDVPVTADRKKKAIGRSFNLFQDIYDAALSNTSTNTEALEQGETLDCLWFNDNFGVEDFNPEFRRNFNIPSSAHTMCYNRVEDIKDGRRQVKVANWKNKFAFHYLEMTDDQLASASDITSTDEATMISSSSTDASTTTPQTPTPTQNSATSTAATSAPVAATNTFTATTSAADAPSAR
;
A
#
# COMPACT_ATOMS: atom_id res chain seq x y z
N MET A 1 -37.01 -10.02 5.88
CA MET A 1 -36.60 -8.84 5.10
C MET A 1 -37.07 -7.62 5.85
N ALA A 2 -36.17 -6.93 6.56
CA ALA A 2 -36.48 -5.63 7.12
C ALA A 2 -36.21 -4.57 6.03
N PRO A 3 -37.08 -3.58 5.83
CA PRO A 3 -36.80 -2.46 4.92
C PRO A 3 -35.54 -1.72 5.39
N ARG A 4 -34.71 -1.23 4.44
CA ARG A 4 -33.67 -0.23 4.72
C ARG A 4 -34.37 0.91 5.49
N HIS A 5 -33.85 1.30 6.66
CA HIS A 5 -34.55 2.25 7.53
C HIS A 5 -34.85 3.54 6.75
N PRO A 6 -36.11 4.00 6.68
CA PRO A 6 -36.41 5.29 6.09
C PRO A 6 -35.70 6.36 6.92
N LYS A 7 -34.84 7.16 6.28
CA LYS A 7 -34.31 8.37 6.92
C LYS A 7 -35.50 9.27 7.24
N PHE A 8 -35.62 9.70 8.49
CA PHE A 8 -36.32 10.95 8.77
C PHE A 8 -35.52 12.03 8.04
N GLN A 9 -36.05 12.53 6.92
CA GLN A 9 -35.55 13.74 6.29
C GLN A 9 -35.76 14.88 7.29
N LEU A 10 -34.73 15.17 8.10
CA LEU A 10 -34.58 16.54 8.54
C LEU A 10 -34.24 17.31 7.28
N LEU A 11 -35.20 18.09 6.80
CA LEU A 11 -35.06 18.99 5.66
C LEU A 11 -33.99 20.02 6.04
N THR A 12 -32.73 19.65 5.89
CA THR A 12 -31.61 20.57 5.99
C THR A 12 -31.70 21.37 4.72
N LEU A 13 -32.30 22.56 4.82
CA LEU A 13 -32.33 23.55 3.75
C LEU A 13 -30.88 23.70 3.26
N LEU A 14 -30.59 23.20 2.06
CA LEU A 14 -29.36 23.47 1.34
C LEU A 14 -29.37 24.97 1.01
N VAL A 15 -28.98 25.79 1.99
CA VAL A 15 -28.46 27.11 1.66
C VAL A 15 -27.18 26.82 0.91
N SER A 16 -27.24 27.00 -0.40
CA SER A 16 -26.09 27.13 -1.28
C SER A 16 -25.31 28.37 -0.83
N ILE A 17 -24.62 28.28 0.30
CA ILE A 17 -23.47 29.12 0.53
C ILE A 17 -22.44 28.53 -0.43
N SER A 18 -22.32 29.16 -1.60
CA SER A 18 -21.08 29.14 -2.36
C SER A 18 -20.01 29.75 -1.46
N LEU A 19 -19.57 28.97 -0.45
CA LEU A 19 -18.30 29.20 0.18
C LEU A 19 -17.35 28.91 -0.96
N VAL A 20 -16.81 29.97 -1.54
CA VAL A 20 -15.49 29.91 -2.15
C VAL A 20 -14.58 29.47 -1.00
N VAL A 21 -14.56 28.17 -0.70
CA VAL A 21 -13.41 27.56 -0.08
C VAL A 21 -12.38 27.73 -1.15
N SER A 22 -11.62 28.83 -1.06
CA SER A 22 -10.34 28.90 -1.70
C SER A 22 -9.63 27.66 -1.20
N THR A 23 -9.57 26.61 -2.02
CA THR A 23 -8.75 25.43 -1.78
C THR A 23 -7.32 25.94 -1.89
N CYS A 24 -6.86 26.62 -0.85
CA CYS A 24 -5.45 26.87 -0.67
C CYS A 24 -4.87 25.46 -0.57
N ALA A 25 -4.25 24.99 -1.65
CA ALA A 25 -3.36 23.85 -1.59
C ALA A 25 -2.47 24.05 -0.35
N ASN A 26 -2.29 23.01 0.46
CA ASN A 26 -1.49 23.14 1.67
C ASN A 26 -0.02 23.29 1.26
N VAL A 27 0.45 24.53 1.16
CA VAL A 27 1.82 24.85 0.74
C VAL A 27 2.75 24.78 1.94
N TRP A 28 3.82 24.01 1.84
CA TRP A 28 4.86 23.98 2.87
C TRP A 28 5.59 25.34 2.92
N PRO A 29 5.65 26.00 4.09
CA PRO A 29 6.43 27.21 4.23
C PRO A 29 7.90 26.95 3.92
N THR A 30 8.48 27.77 3.04
CA THR A 30 9.91 27.68 2.64
C THR A 30 10.79 28.67 3.41
N ASN A 31 10.21 29.48 4.30
CA ASN A 31 10.92 30.44 5.15
C ASN A 31 11.51 29.82 6.44
N GLY A 32 11.31 28.52 6.66
CA GLY A 32 11.80 27.80 7.83
C GLY A 32 10.91 27.91 9.08
N VAL A 33 9.80 28.64 9.03
CA VAL A 33 8.85 28.76 10.14
C VAL A 33 7.69 27.79 9.91
N CYS A 34 7.70 26.69 10.66
CA CYS A 34 6.70 25.63 10.52
C CYS A 34 5.63 25.75 11.61
N VAL A 35 4.39 25.38 11.29
CA VAL A 35 3.27 25.41 12.24
C VAL A 35 3.19 24.08 13.01
N SER A 36 2.55 23.08 12.39
CA SER A 36 2.47 21.70 12.87
C SER A 36 2.84 20.76 11.73
N ARG A 37 3.30 19.56 12.08
CA ARG A 37 3.58 18.53 11.08
C ARG A 37 2.29 17.85 10.68
N VAL A 38 1.97 17.92 9.41
CA VAL A 38 0.79 17.28 8.83
C VAL A 38 1.22 16.53 7.58
N ARG A 39 1.03 15.21 7.56
CA ARG A 39 1.28 14.39 6.37
C ARG A 39 0.07 14.41 5.45
N TYR A 40 0.28 14.73 4.19
CA TYR A 40 -0.76 14.82 3.16
C TYR A 40 -0.65 13.66 2.16
N SER A 41 -1.75 13.35 1.44
CA SER A 41 -1.64 12.48 0.28
C SER A 41 -0.76 13.17 -0.76
N TRP A 42 -0.03 12.37 -1.55
CA TRP A 42 0.72 12.90 -2.68
C TRP A 42 -0.15 13.73 -3.63
N ASP A 43 -1.40 13.31 -3.86
CA ASP A 43 -2.33 13.99 -4.76
C ASP A 43 -2.83 15.34 -4.21
N ALA A 44 -2.78 15.55 -2.90
CA ALA A 44 -3.17 16.81 -2.25
C ALA A 44 -2.03 17.85 -2.20
N LEU A 45 -0.80 17.45 -2.49
CA LEU A 45 0.33 18.38 -2.55
C LEU A 45 0.22 19.31 -3.75
N SER A 46 0.62 20.56 -3.56
CA SER A 46 0.76 21.50 -4.68
C SER A 46 1.87 21.06 -5.63
N VAL A 47 1.85 21.60 -6.86
CA VAL A 47 2.94 21.39 -7.83
C VAL A 47 4.29 21.78 -7.24
N ASP A 48 4.35 22.88 -6.47
CA ASP A 48 5.59 23.38 -5.87
C ASP A 48 6.05 22.50 -4.71
N ASP A 49 5.15 21.97 -3.89
CA ASP A 49 5.49 21.05 -2.81
C ASP A 49 6.02 19.72 -3.35
N LYS A 50 5.42 19.16 -4.41
CA LYS A 50 5.94 17.97 -5.08
C LYS A 50 7.38 18.19 -5.58
N LYS A 51 7.65 19.35 -6.18
CA LYS A 51 9.01 19.74 -6.62
C LYS A 51 9.95 19.94 -5.43
N LEU A 52 9.48 20.53 -4.33
CA LEU A 52 10.25 20.72 -3.12
C LEU A 52 10.65 19.38 -2.48
N TYR A 53 9.72 18.42 -2.44
CA TYR A 53 9.97 17.05 -1.96
C TYR A 53 10.99 16.30 -2.84
N ARG A 54 10.82 16.37 -4.16
CA ARG A 54 11.80 15.86 -5.15
C ARG A 54 13.20 16.40 -4.85
N ASP A 55 13.32 17.72 -4.71
CA ASP A 55 14.62 18.34 -4.49
C ASP A 55 15.25 17.93 -3.15
N ALA A 56 14.45 17.77 -2.10
CA ALA A 56 14.93 17.29 -0.81
C ALA A 56 15.48 15.86 -0.94
N ILE A 57 14.81 14.97 -1.68
CA ILE A 57 15.30 13.61 -1.96
C ILE A 57 16.59 13.64 -2.79
N SER A 58 16.63 14.40 -3.89
CA SER A 58 17.84 14.52 -4.73
C SER A 58 19.01 15.11 -3.92
N THR A 59 18.74 16.05 -3.00
CA THR A 59 19.73 16.56 -2.04
C THR A 59 20.18 15.48 -1.05
N ALA A 60 19.27 14.65 -0.54
CA ALA A 60 19.62 13.54 0.35
C ALA A 60 20.48 12.48 -0.35
N MET A 61 20.22 12.21 -1.63
CA MET A 61 21.01 11.30 -2.46
C MET A 61 22.41 11.86 -2.72
N SER A 62 22.52 13.11 -3.20
CA SER A 62 23.81 13.75 -3.50
C SER A 62 24.72 13.94 -2.27
N THR A 63 24.13 14.12 -1.09
CA THR A 63 24.87 14.22 0.18
C THR A 63 25.17 12.85 0.80
N GLY A 64 24.70 11.75 0.20
CA GLY A 64 24.89 10.37 0.67
C GLY A 64 24.07 10.00 1.90
N TYR A 65 23.17 10.88 2.39
CA TYR A 65 22.28 10.54 3.50
C TYR A 65 21.27 9.46 3.10
N HIS A 66 20.73 9.51 1.89
CA HIS A 66 19.80 8.49 1.42
C HIS A 66 20.44 7.09 1.47
N ALA A 67 21.66 6.94 0.95
CA ALA A 67 22.39 5.66 1.00
C ALA A 67 22.69 5.18 2.44
N LEU A 68 22.94 6.09 3.38
CA LEU A 68 23.09 5.73 4.80
C LEU A 68 21.80 5.15 5.39
N PHE A 69 20.62 5.69 5.03
CA PHE A 69 19.34 5.13 5.44
C PHE A 69 19.07 3.77 4.80
N VAL A 70 19.47 3.57 3.53
CA VAL A 70 19.48 2.24 2.88
C VAL A 70 20.30 1.22 3.66
N GLU A 71 21.47 1.61 4.15
CA GLU A 71 22.35 0.75 4.97
C GLU A 71 21.74 0.38 6.33
N VAL A 72 20.91 1.26 6.93
CA VAL A 72 20.15 0.95 8.15
C VAL A 72 19.10 -0.12 7.89
N HIS A 73 18.28 0.05 6.84
CA HIS A 73 17.20 -0.89 6.54
C HIS A 73 17.72 -2.27 6.10
N SER A 74 18.83 -2.28 5.35
CA SER A 74 19.41 -3.52 4.82
C SER A 74 20.32 -4.29 5.81
N ASP A 75 20.58 -3.73 6.99
CA ASP A 75 21.21 -4.47 8.09
C ASP A 75 20.28 -5.59 8.57
N ARG A 76 20.79 -6.82 8.59
CA ARG A 76 19.97 -8.01 8.89
C ARG A 76 19.42 -8.01 10.32
N ALA A 77 20.08 -7.37 11.28
CA ALA A 77 19.55 -7.28 12.65
C ALA A 77 18.38 -6.29 12.70
N SER A 78 18.56 -5.09 12.15
CA SER A 78 17.49 -4.11 11.95
C SER A 78 16.30 -4.67 11.18
N PHE A 79 16.54 -5.32 10.04
CA PHE A 79 15.49 -5.89 9.19
C PHE A 79 14.65 -6.93 9.94
N LYS A 80 15.29 -7.81 10.72
CA LYS A 80 14.59 -8.81 11.54
C LYS A 80 13.69 -8.15 12.57
N GLU A 81 14.16 -7.11 13.25
CA GLU A 81 13.34 -6.34 14.20
C GLU A 81 12.16 -5.66 13.49
N ALA A 82 12.42 -5.10 12.31
CA ALA A 82 11.44 -4.39 11.51
C ALA A 82 10.36 -5.30 10.92
N HIS A 83 10.63 -6.58 10.63
CA HIS A 83 9.72 -7.41 9.83
C HIS A 83 9.30 -8.71 10.54
N ASN A 84 10.07 -9.23 11.49
CA ASN A 84 9.76 -10.53 12.10
C ASN A 84 9.05 -10.40 13.46
N THR A 85 8.48 -9.22 13.73
CA THR A 85 7.93 -8.82 15.02
C THR A 85 6.65 -8.01 14.84
N CYS A 86 5.79 -7.93 15.86
CA CYS A 86 4.65 -7.00 15.87
C CYS A 86 5.07 -5.52 16.02
N GLY A 87 6.37 -5.26 16.20
CA GLY A 87 6.91 -3.91 16.21
C GLY A 87 7.07 -3.31 14.82
N MET A 88 6.75 -4.04 13.74
CA MET A 88 6.96 -3.60 12.35
C MET A 88 6.52 -2.15 12.13
N ILE A 89 5.29 -1.82 12.49
CA ILE A 89 4.76 -0.48 12.22
C ILE A 89 5.50 0.60 13.03
N TYR A 90 5.79 0.33 14.31
CA TYR A 90 6.49 1.29 15.18
C TYR A 90 7.99 1.43 14.85
N TRP A 91 8.63 0.36 14.40
CA TRP A 91 9.99 0.41 13.85
C TRP A 91 10.03 1.33 12.63
N HIS A 92 9.08 1.16 11.70
CA HIS A 92 8.99 2.01 10.51
C HIS A 92 8.59 3.45 10.85
N ARG A 93 7.69 3.69 11.81
CA ARG A 93 7.35 5.04 12.28
C ARG A 93 8.60 5.80 12.75
N ARG A 94 9.40 5.16 13.60
CA ARG A 94 10.69 5.70 14.07
C ARG A 94 11.66 5.97 12.91
N TYR A 95 11.78 5.01 11.99
CA TYR A 95 12.64 5.15 10.82
C TYR A 95 12.21 6.31 9.90
N LEU A 96 10.90 6.44 9.62
CA LEU A 96 10.33 7.53 8.83
C LEU A 96 10.54 8.90 9.47
N LEU A 97 10.36 9.02 10.79
CA LEU A 97 10.63 10.25 11.52
C LEU A 97 12.09 10.68 11.39
N ALA A 98 13.03 9.73 11.48
CA ALA A 98 14.45 10.05 11.30
C ALA A 98 14.77 10.49 9.86
N TYR A 99 14.16 9.84 8.86
CA TYR A 99 14.33 10.23 7.46
C TYR A 99 13.73 11.60 7.18
N GLU A 100 12.55 11.90 7.73
CA GLU A 100 11.89 13.20 7.64
C GLU A 100 12.73 14.30 8.29
N GLU A 101 13.28 14.07 9.49
CA GLU A 101 14.22 15.01 10.13
C GLU A 101 15.46 15.25 9.28
N MET A 102 15.98 14.20 8.65
CA MET A 102 17.10 14.32 7.73
C MET A 102 16.75 15.25 6.57
N LEU A 103 15.64 15.02 5.87
CA LEU A 103 15.19 15.89 4.77
C LEU A 103 15.01 17.34 5.23
N ARG A 104 14.34 17.55 6.37
CA ARG A 104 14.10 18.89 6.95
C ARG A 104 15.40 19.62 7.30
N SER A 105 16.46 18.88 7.61
CA SER A 105 17.77 19.45 7.95
C SER A 105 18.63 19.88 6.74
N LEU A 106 18.25 19.49 5.52
CA LEU A 106 19.05 19.74 4.30
C LEU A 106 19.01 21.20 3.82
N GLY A 107 18.21 22.05 4.45
CA GLY A 107 18.16 23.48 4.16
C GLY A 107 16.88 24.12 4.69
N THR A 108 16.91 25.44 4.91
CA THR A 108 15.78 26.21 5.47
C THR A 108 14.48 26.01 4.70
N ARG A 109 14.56 25.87 3.37
CA ARG A 109 13.38 25.66 2.52
C ARG A 109 12.71 24.29 2.69
N TYR A 110 13.43 23.30 3.22
CA TYR A 110 12.91 21.95 3.45
C TYR A 110 12.38 21.75 4.87
N ALA A 111 12.61 22.72 5.76
CA ALA A 111 12.39 22.59 7.20
C ALA A 111 10.95 22.19 7.58
N CYS A 112 9.98 22.45 6.71
CA CYS A 112 8.56 22.16 6.96
C CYS A 112 8.00 20.97 6.16
N ILE A 113 8.83 20.27 5.37
CA ILE A 113 8.42 19.07 4.66
C ILE A 113 8.00 17.98 5.65
N THR A 114 7.00 17.22 5.25
CA THR A 114 6.61 15.94 5.83
C THR A 114 6.57 14.88 4.75
N ILE A 115 6.78 13.61 5.09
CA ILE A 115 6.68 12.52 4.12
C ILE A 115 5.21 12.36 3.67
N PRO A 116 4.88 12.51 2.37
CA PRO A 116 3.53 12.31 1.87
C PRO A 116 3.17 10.83 1.85
N TYR A 117 1.91 10.49 2.08
CA TYR A 117 1.43 9.11 1.94
C TYR A 117 0.89 8.83 0.53
N TRP A 118 0.92 7.56 0.15
CA TRP A 118 0.42 7.06 -1.12
C TRP A 118 -0.94 6.36 -0.95
N ASP A 119 -1.97 6.92 -1.55
CA ASP A 119 -3.34 6.39 -1.54
C ASP A 119 -3.55 5.26 -2.57
N TYR A 120 -2.95 4.10 -2.33
CA TYR A 120 -3.13 2.93 -3.19
C TYR A 120 -4.52 2.27 -3.09
N PHE A 121 -5.36 2.65 -2.10
CA PHE A 121 -6.76 2.19 -2.05
C PHE A 121 -7.56 2.84 -3.17
N ALA A 122 -7.36 4.14 -3.41
CA ALA A 122 -7.96 4.79 -4.56
C ALA A 122 -7.39 4.30 -5.89
N ASP A 123 -6.10 3.94 -5.95
CA ASP A 123 -5.50 3.33 -7.15
C ASP A 123 -6.13 1.96 -7.45
N TYR A 124 -6.36 1.14 -6.43
CA TYR A 124 -7.07 -0.14 -6.55
C TYR A 124 -8.54 0.05 -6.96
N ALA A 125 -9.24 1.03 -6.38
CA ALA A 125 -10.62 1.35 -6.76
C ALA A 125 -10.73 1.77 -8.23
N LYS A 126 -9.80 2.60 -8.73
CA LYS A 126 -9.75 2.98 -10.16
C LYS A 126 -9.54 1.76 -11.06
N PHE A 127 -8.70 0.82 -10.64
CA PHE A 127 -8.46 -0.41 -11.39
C PHE A 127 -9.73 -1.27 -11.50
N LEU A 128 -10.42 -1.52 -10.38
CA LEU A 128 -11.66 -2.30 -10.38
C LEU A 128 -12.80 -1.60 -11.14
N ALA A 129 -12.84 -0.27 -11.12
CA ALA A 129 -13.78 0.54 -11.91
C ALA A 129 -13.33 0.73 -13.37
N ASN A 130 -12.38 -0.07 -13.86
CA ASN A 130 -11.87 -0.06 -15.24
C ASN A 130 -11.44 1.34 -15.74
N SER A 131 -10.93 2.17 -14.84
CA SER A 131 -10.49 3.55 -15.15
C SER A 131 -9.01 3.62 -15.53
N CYS A 132 -8.28 2.52 -15.40
CA CYS A 132 -6.85 2.34 -15.66
C CYS A 132 -6.54 0.83 -15.77
N THR A 133 -5.39 0.46 -16.31
CA THR A 133 -5.12 -0.95 -16.68
C THR A 133 -3.90 -1.60 -16.01
N SER A 134 -3.05 -0.84 -15.33
CA SER A 134 -1.83 -1.37 -14.69
C SER A 134 -1.51 -0.65 -13.39
N PHE A 135 -0.59 -1.23 -12.61
CA PHE A 135 -0.13 -0.68 -11.34
C PHE A 135 0.38 0.77 -11.49
N GLU A 136 1.15 1.04 -12.55
CA GLU A 136 1.63 2.39 -12.84
C GLU A 136 0.52 3.30 -13.40
N ASP A 137 -0.27 2.81 -14.35
CA ASP A 137 -1.29 3.63 -15.00
C ASP A 137 -2.33 4.15 -14.00
N CYS A 138 -2.71 3.27 -13.06
CA CYS A 138 -3.63 3.60 -11.99
C CYS A 138 -3.08 4.63 -11.02
N SER A 139 -1.76 4.78 -10.86
CA SER A 139 -1.18 5.61 -9.81
C SER A 139 -0.55 6.90 -10.31
N THR A 140 -1.15 8.05 -9.98
CA THR A 140 -0.49 9.35 -10.19
C THR A 140 0.83 9.42 -9.43
N PHE A 141 0.88 8.85 -8.22
CA PHE A 141 2.10 8.82 -7.40
C PHE A 141 3.24 8.04 -8.07
N LEU A 142 3.00 6.82 -8.57
CA LEU A 142 4.07 6.04 -9.22
C LEU A 142 4.60 6.73 -10.49
N LYS A 143 3.69 7.30 -11.29
CA LYS A 143 4.06 8.10 -12.48
C LYS A 143 4.89 9.32 -12.09
N ASP A 144 4.44 10.08 -11.09
CA ASP A 144 5.15 11.26 -10.59
C ASP A 144 6.50 10.89 -9.96
N MET A 145 6.63 9.69 -9.38
CA MET A 145 7.90 9.15 -8.87
C MET A 145 8.81 8.58 -9.96
N GLY A 146 8.56 8.86 -11.24
CA GLY A 146 9.42 8.51 -12.37
C GLY A 146 9.06 7.20 -13.06
N GLY A 147 7.99 6.53 -12.64
CA GLY A 147 7.51 5.27 -13.22
C GLY A 147 8.51 4.12 -13.10
N SER A 148 8.38 3.15 -14.00
CA SER A 148 9.13 1.88 -13.98
C SER A 148 9.92 1.60 -15.26
N THR A 149 9.85 2.50 -16.25
CA THR A 149 10.47 2.27 -17.56
C THR A 149 11.92 2.71 -17.55
N GLY A 150 12.80 1.83 -18.01
CA GLY A 150 14.24 2.05 -18.13
C GLY A 150 14.93 0.82 -18.72
N PRO A 151 16.22 0.89 -19.07
CA PRO A 151 16.95 -0.28 -19.54
C PRO A 151 17.06 -1.34 -18.42
N PRO A 152 16.97 -2.64 -18.74
CA PRO A 152 17.22 -3.69 -17.76
C PRO A 152 18.59 -3.54 -17.11
N THR A 153 18.66 -3.79 -15.81
CA THR A 153 19.87 -3.63 -14.99
C THR A 153 19.92 -4.65 -13.86
N SER A 154 21.13 -4.88 -13.36
CA SER A 154 21.40 -5.62 -12.13
C SER A 154 22.43 -4.83 -11.33
N LEU A 155 22.03 -4.26 -10.19
CA LEU A 155 22.89 -3.44 -9.34
C LEU A 155 23.17 -4.15 -8.01
N THR A 156 24.36 -3.95 -7.45
CA THR A 156 24.68 -4.41 -6.08
C THR A 156 24.47 -3.29 -5.08
N VAL A 157 23.26 -3.19 -4.53
CA VAL A 157 22.87 -2.16 -3.55
C VAL A 157 23.18 -2.66 -2.14
N ASN A 158 24.10 -1.98 -1.45
CA ASN A 158 24.66 -2.38 -0.15
C ASN A 158 24.98 -3.89 -0.03
N GLY A 159 25.59 -4.48 -1.07
CA GLY A 159 25.97 -5.89 -1.09
C GLY A 159 24.86 -6.87 -1.51
N TYR A 160 23.65 -6.41 -1.80
CA TYR A 160 22.56 -7.22 -2.31
C TYR A 160 22.38 -7.00 -3.82
N THR A 161 22.28 -8.08 -4.59
CA THR A 161 21.94 -7.99 -6.01
C THR A 161 20.47 -7.64 -6.18
N VAL A 162 20.18 -6.59 -6.93
CA VAL A 162 18.84 -6.09 -7.22
C VAL A 162 18.67 -6.01 -8.73
N ASN A 163 17.71 -6.78 -9.25
CA ASN A 163 17.39 -6.83 -10.69
C ASN A 163 16.17 -5.98 -11.00
N GLY A 164 16.13 -5.34 -12.15
CA GLY A 164 14.96 -4.58 -12.59
C GLY A 164 15.28 -3.67 -13.78
N ASN A 165 14.51 -2.60 -13.92
CA ASN A 165 14.76 -1.54 -14.89
C ASN A 165 15.40 -0.34 -14.19
N CYS A 166 16.47 0.19 -14.78
CA CYS A 166 17.19 1.35 -14.29
C CYS A 166 16.37 2.63 -14.49
N VAL A 167 15.69 3.09 -13.44
CA VAL A 167 14.87 4.32 -13.47
C VAL A 167 15.64 5.49 -12.86
N ASN A 168 15.97 6.49 -13.67
CA ASN A 168 16.65 7.72 -13.22
C ASN A 168 15.69 8.83 -12.74
N GLY A 169 14.38 8.63 -12.89
CA GLY A 169 13.34 9.55 -12.45
C GLY A 169 12.98 10.67 -13.44
N LEU A 170 13.83 10.96 -14.43
CA LEU A 170 13.71 12.15 -15.29
C LEU A 170 12.51 12.12 -16.25
N ALA A 171 11.81 10.99 -16.37
CA ALA A 171 10.52 10.91 -17.09
C ALA A 171 9.41 11.72 -16.40
N SER A 172 9.58 12.08 -15.13
CA SER A 172 8.67 12.92 -14.37
C SER A 172 9.37 14.19 -13.90
N GLN A 173 8.66 15.32 -13.93
CA GLN A 173 9.15 16.54 -13.32
C GLN A 173 9.21 16.46 -11.79
N TYR A 174 8.70 15.41 -11.14
CA TYR A 174 8.66 15.26 -9.69
C TYR A 174 9.61 14.18 -9.15
N ALA A 175 10.50 13.65 -9.99
CA ALA A 175 11.52 12.70 -9.60
C ALA A 175 12.89 13.05 -10.20
N ASP A 176 13.95 12.76 -9.46
CA ASP A 176 15.33 12.87 -9.91
C ASP A 176 16.20 11.95 -9.04
N PHE A 177 16.57 10.81 -9.61
CA PHE A 177 17.40 9.78 -8.95
C PHE A 177 18.79 9.71 -9.57
N THR A 178 19.20 10.71 -10.35
CA THR A 178 20.50 10.73 -11.02
C THR A 178 21.68 10.77 -10.03
N ASN A 179 21.43 11.19 -8.79
CA ASN A 179 22.39 11.17 -7.68
C ASN A 179 22.31 9.90 -6.81
N PHE A 180 21.49 8.91 -7.18
CA PHE A 180 21.37 7.67 -6.41
C PHE A 180 22.68 6.89 -6.44
N CYS A 181 23.17 6.54 -5.24
CA CYS A 181 24.36 5.73 -5.01
C CYS A 181 23.99 4.46 -4.24
N GLU A 182 24.62 3.35 -4.62
CA GLU A 182 24.32 2.00 -4.13
C GLU A 182 24.74 1.77 -2.68
N LYS A 183 25.64 2.59 -2.13
CA LYS A 183 26.10 2.59 -0.73
C LYS A 183 26.73 3.93 -0.35
N SER A 184 26.85 4.19 0.95
CA SER A 184 27.26 5.50 1.47
C SER A 184 28.73 5.87 1.21
N THR A 185 29.55 4.89 0.83
CA THR A 185 30.97 5.07 0.48
C THR A 185 31.18 5.37 -1.01
N MET A 186 30.11 5.46 -1.81
CA MET A 186 30.14 5.84 -3.22
C MET A 186 29.65 7.28 -3.38
N SER A 187 30.19 7.98 -4.38
CA SER A 187 29.80 9.36 -4.70
C SER A 187 30.13 9.73 -6.14
N GLY A 188 29.46 10.76 -6.67
CA GLY A 188 29.76 11.32 -7.99
C GLY A 188 29.55 10.31 -9.12
N SER A 189 30.46 10.30 -10.09
CA SER A 189 30.35 9.45 -11.29
C SER A 189 30.51 7.94 -11.03
N SER A 190 30.83 7.54 -9.80
CA SER A 190 30.85 6.11 -9.43
C SER A 190 29.46 5.56 -9.13
N CYS A 191 28.46 6.41 -8.92
CA CYS A 191 27.11 6.00 -8.58
C CYS A 191 26.32 5.59 -9.84
N ALA A 192 25.42 4.62 -9.70
CA ALA A 192 24.59 4.16 -10.82
C ALA A 192 23.68 5.26 -11.39
N GLY A 193 23.21 6.20 -10.56
CA GLY A 193 22.31 7.27 -10.99
C GLY A 193 20.93 6.80 -11.43
N CYS A 194 20.54 5.59 -11.02
CA CYS A 194 19.20 5.05 -11.22
C CYS A 194 18.87 3.96 -10.21
N ILE A 195 17.57 3.72 -9.99
CA ILE A 195 17.06 2.71 -9.07
C ILE A 195 16.48 1.55 -9.89
N PRO A 196 16.83 0.28 -9.61
CA PRO A 196 16.21 -0.87 -10.26
C PRO A 196 14.77 -1.04 -9.77
N ARG A 197 13.80 -0.98 -10.69
CA ARG A 197 12.36 -1.17 -10.40
C ARG A 197 11.78 -2.34 -11.20
N GLY A 198 10.74 -2.99 -10.67
CA GLY A 198 9.90 -3.89 -11.46
C GLY A 198 9.18 -3.14 -12.58
N LEU A 199 8.72 -3.85 -13.62
CA LEU A 199 7.97 -3.24 -14.72
C LEU A 199 6.48 -3.11 -14.34
N TRP A 200 6.11 -1.95 -13.79
CA TRP A 200 4.77 -1.68 -13.26
C TRP A 200 3.71 -1.45 -14.33
N THR A 201 4.11 -1.19 -15.58
CA THR A 201 3.20 -0.96 -16.70
C THR A 201 2.53 -2.24 -17.22
N THR A 202 3.02 -3.42 -16.82
CA THR A 202 2.55 -4.72 -17.33
C THR A 202 1.86 -5.59 -16.28
N VAL A 203 1.76 -5.11 -15.03
CA VAL A 203 1.17 -5.86 -13.92
C VAL A 203 -0.02 -5.10 -13.35
N PRO A 204 -1.06 -5.78 -12.86
CA PRO A 204 -2.16 -5.12 -12.15
C PRO A 204 -1.69 -4.65 -10.76
N PRO A 205 -2.41 -3.71 -10.12
CA PRO A 205 -2.24 -3.45 -8.69
C PRO A 205 -2.40 -4.74 -7.86
N PRO A 206 -1.77 -4.82 -6.67
CA PRO A 206 -1.92 -5.99 -5.82
C PRO A 206 -3.38 -6.19 -5.39
N SER A 207 -3.85 -7.44 -5.43
CA SER A 207 -5.22 -7.80 -5.07
C SER A 207 -5.53 -7.65 -3.58
N GLY A 208 -6.80 -7.38 -3.27
CA GLY A 208 -7.34 -7.32 -1.91
C GLY A 208 -7.04 -6.04 -1.13
N ILE A 209 -6.50 -5.00 -1.79
CA ILE A 209 -6.33 -3.66 -1.23
C ILE A 209 -7.64 -2.87 -1.37
N CYS A 210 -8.72 -3.41 -0.82
CA CYS A 210 -10.07 -2.83 -0.91
C CYS A 210 -10.53 -2.21 0.42
N TYR A 211 -11.60 -1.42 0.36
CA TYR A 211 -12.19 -0.80 1.56
C TYR A 211 -12.76 -1.82 2.55
N ALA A 212 -13.14 -3.03 2.09
CA ALA A 212 -13.56 -4.11 2.99
C ALA A 212 -12.40 -4.61 3.87
N SER A 213 -11.22 -4.82 3.28
CA SER A 213 -10.01 -5.19 4.02
C SER A 213 -9.60 -4.09 5.00
N LEU A 214 -9.66 -2.82 4.58
CA LEU A 214 -9.39 -1.68 5.45
C LEU A 214 -10.38 -1.62 6.63
N ALA A 215 -11.68 -1.73 6.37
CA ALA A 215 -12.71 -1.76 7.40
C ALA A 215 -12.43 -2.86 8.43
N LYS A 216 -12.14 -4.07 7.94
CA LYS A 216 -11.79 -5.23 8.77
C LYS A 216 -10.58 -4.96 9.67
N TYR A 217 -9.51 -4.36 9.15
CA TYR A 217 -8.32 -4.04 9.97
C TYR A 217 -8.62 -3.00 11.04
N LEU A 218 -9.47 -2.03 10.75
CA LEU A 218 -9.79 -0.94 11.67
C LEU A 218 -10.84 -1.31 12.71
N SER A 219 -11.73 -2.24 12.41
CA SER A 219 -12.95 -2.48 13.19
C SER A 219 -12.93 -3.75 14.04
N LEU A 220 -12.13 -4.77 13.68
CA LEU A 220 -12.12 -6.04 14.41
C LEU A 220 -11.33 -5.94 15.72
N GLN A 221 -11.97 -6.41 16.80
CA GLN A 221 -11.46 -6.36 18.17
C GLN A 221 -10.55 -7.57 18.49
N TYR A 222 -9.49 -7.76 17.70
CA TYR A 222 -8.53 -8.87 17.86
C TYR A 222 -7.17 -8.44 18.43
N GLY A 223 -7.05 -7.18 18.87
CA GLY A 223 -5.82 -6.62 19.44
C GLY A 223 -4.77 -6.23 18.40
N TYR A 224 -3.71 -5.58 18.87
CA TYR A 224 -2.68 -4.97 18.04
C TYR A 224 -1.80 -6.00 17.32
N SER A 225 -1.52 -7.14 17.97
CA SER A 225 -0.72 -8.22 17.36
C SER A 225 -1.40 -8.77 16.11
N TRP A 226 -2.71 -9.01 16.16
CA TRP A 226 -3.47 -9.46 14.99
C TRP A 226 -3.46 -8.39 13.90
N PHE A 227 -3.73 -7.13 14.25
CA PHE A 227 -3.74 -6.01 13.32
C PHE A 227 -2.39 -5.86 12.60
N SER A 228 -1.30 -5.75 13.35
CA SER A 228 0.05 -5.55 12.81
C SER A 228 0.47 -6.69 11.88
N GLN A 229 0.18 -7.95 12.23
CA GLN A 229 0.57 -9.09 11.40
C GLN A 229 -0.26 -9.17 10.11
N ASN A 230 -1.55 -8.85 10.15
CA ASN A 230 -2.39 -8.85 8.96
C ASN A 230 -2.04 -7.70 8.00
N ILE A 231 -1.69 -6.52 8.53
CA ILE A 231 -1.16 -5.43 7.72
C ILE A 231 0.18 -5.83 7.10
N HIS A 232 1.07 -6.42 7.89
CA HIS A 232 2.40 -6.83 7.42
C HIS A 232 2.31 -7.85 6.29
N TYR A 233 1.77 -9.05 6.54
CA TYR A 233 1.75 -10.14 5.56
C TYR A 233 0.66 -10.03 4.51
N GLY A 234 -0.33 -9.15 4.71
CA GLY A 234 -1.29 -8.78 3.68
C GLY A 234 -0.76 -7.58 2.88
N LEU A 235 -1.39 -6.43 3.13
CA LEU A 235 -1.25 -5.24 2.32
C LEU A 235 0.22 -4.77 2.11
N HIS A 236 1.04 -4.79 3.16
CA HIS A 236 2.42 -4.30 3.09
C HIS A 236 3.27 -5.17 2.15
N GLN A 237 3.34 -6.48 2.41
CA GLN A 237 4.13 -7.36 1.54
C GLN A 237 3.60 -7.40 0.11
N SER A 238 2.29 -7.26 -0.11
CA SER A 238 1.72 -7.21 -1.45
C SER A 238 2.24 -6.02 -2.28
N ILE A 239 2.40 -4.83 -1.69
CA ILE A 239 2.97 -3.68 -2.41
C ILE A 239 4.44 -3.92 -2.76
N HIS A 240 5.24 -4.40 -1.80
CA HIS A 240 6.65 -4.75 -2.05
C HIS A 240 6.79 -5.81 -3.16
N ASN A 241 5.96 -6.86 -3.09
CA ASN A 241 5.94 -7.96 -4.05
C ASN A 241 5.54 -7.51 -5.47
N THR A 242 4.55 -6.63 -5.62
CA THR A 242 4.16 -6.12 -6.95
C THR A 242 5.17 -5.11 -7.49
N ALA A 243 5.78 -4.29 -6.62
CA ALA A 243 6.73 -3.27 -7.05
C ALA A 243 8.06 -3.85 -7.56
N MET A 244 8.50 -5.00 -7.04
CA MET A 244 9.74 -5.68 -7.44
C MET A 244 10.98 -4.76 -7.44
N GLY A 245 12.12 -5.20 -8.00
CA GLY A 245 13.35 -4.41 -7.99
C GLY A 245 13.85 -4.13 -6.57
N ALA A 246 14.24 -2.89 -6.29
CA ALA A 246 14.65 -2.47 -4.96
C ALA A 246 13.57 -2.81 -3.92
N MET A 247 12.30 -2.53 -4.24
CA MET A 247 11.16 -2.78 -3.35
C MET A 247 10.96 -4.27 -2.99
N ALA A 248 11.56 -5.21 -3.72
CA ALA A 248 11.56 -6.65 -3.42
C ALA A 248 12.92 -7.17 -2.92
N SER A 249 13.75 -6.32 -2.32
CA SER A 249 15.05 -6.68 -1.73
C SER A 249 15.24 -6.12 -0.29
N PHE A 250 16.28 -6.57 0.42
CA PHE A 250 16.68 -6.01 1.73
C PHE A 250 16.90 -4.47 1.70
N PRO A 251 17.61 -3.89 0.71
CA PRO A 251 17.72 -2.44 0.55
C PRO A 251 16.47 -1.81 -0.08
N THR A 252 15.27 -2.21 0.32
CA THR A 252 13.99 -1.68 -0.22
C THR A 252 13.84 -0.17 -0.09
N SER A 253 14.42 0.43 0.96
CA SER A 253 14.44 1.88 1.16
C SER A 253 15.34 2.66 0.20
N ALA A 254 16.01 1.96 -0.74
CA ALA A 254 16.71 2.57 -1.88
C ALA A 254 15.74 3.18 -2.90
N ASP A 255 14.49 2.72 -2.93
CA ASP A 255 13.44 3.36 -3.73
C ASP A 255 12.68 4.40 -2.89
N PRO A 256 12.63 5.69 -3.30
CA PRO A 256 11.83 6.69 -2.61
C PRO A 256 10.33 6.37 -2.48
N VAL A 257 9.78 5.45 -3.29
CA VAL A 257 8.42 4.92 -3.12
C VAL A 257 8.23 4.26 -1.75
N PHE A 258 9.28 3.66 -1.18
CA PHE A 258 9.29 3.06 0.15
C PHE A 258 8.70 4.00 1.22
N TYR A 259 9.16 5.25 1.25
CA TYR A 259 8.82 6.17 2.34
C TYR A 259 7.33 6.54 2.32
N SER A 260 6.74 6.72 1.14
CA SER A 260 5.30 7.00 1.01
C SER A 260 4.43 5.74 1.17
N HIS A 261 4.92 4.56 0.77
CA HIS A 261 4.27 3.30 1.11
C HIS A 261 4.16 3.12 2.62
N HIS A 262 5.27 3.28 3.35
CA HIS A 262 5.28 3.17 4.80
C HIS A 262 4.56 4.32 5.50
N ALA A 263 4.48 5.52 4.91
CA ALA A 263 3.63 6.59 5.42
C ALA A 263 2.13 6.23 5.34
N THR A 264 1.71 5.42 4.36
CA THR A 264 0.34 4.88 4.28
C THR A 264 0.12 3.76 5.30
N VAL A 265 1.09 2.86 5.50
CA VAL A 265 1.03 1.84 6.57
C VAL A 265 0.87 2.51 7.95
N ASP A 266 1.62 3.58 8.17
CA ASP A 266 1.57 4.41 9.38
C ASP A 266 0.23 5.15 9.55
N LEU A 267 -0.36 5.64 8.46
CA LEU A 267 -1.71 6.20 8.43
C LEU A 267 -2.76 5.16 8.85
N ILE A 268 -2.68 3.94 8.31
CA ILE A 268 -3.61 2.85 8.70
C ILE A 268 -3.49 2.54 10.20
N GLN A 269 -2.29 2.59 10.77
CA GLN A 269 -2.13 2.44 12.22
C GLN A 269 -2.74 3.60 13.00
N GLN A 270 -2.58 4.85 12.55
CA GLN A 270 -3.19 5.99 13.24
C GLN A 270 -4.71 5.88 13.21
N LEU A 271 -5.28 5.40 12.10
CA LEU A 271 -6.71 5.13 11.98
C LEU A 271 -7.15 4.00 12.93
N TYR A 272 -6.35 2.93 13.03
CA TYR A 272 -6.61 1.84 13.97
C TYR A 272 -6.60 2.35 15.41
N PHE A 273 -5.63 3.17 15.80
CA PHE A 273 -5.57 3.80 17.12
C PHE A 273 -6.82 4.66 17.38
N ASN A 274 -7.18 5.53 16.42
CA ASN A 274 -8.36 6.37 16.52
C ASN A 274 -9.64 5.54 16.66
N CYS A 275 -9.72 4.39 16.00
CA CYS A 275 -10.89 3.53 16.03
C CYS A 275 -11.00 2.64 17.27
N GLN A 276 -9.92 1.99 17.66
CA GLN A 276 -9.93 1.03 18.77
C GLN A 276 -9.80 1.71 20.12
N ILE A 277 -9.10 2.85 20.18
CA ILE A 277 -8.77 3.55 21.42
C ILE A 277 -9.45 4.91 21.47
N GLY A 278 -9.27 5.76 20.45
CA GLY A 278 -10.02 7.01 20.28
C GLY A 278 -9.84 8.05 21.41
N ARG A 279 -8.83 7.90 22.27
CA ARG A 279 -8.52 8.82 23.38
C ARG A 279 -7.03 8.79 23.70
N GLY A 280 -6.58 9.81 24.45
CA GLY A 280 -5.24 9.79 25.04
C GLY A 280 -5.05 8.61 25.99
N LEU A 281 -3.82 8.07 25.99
CA LEU A 281 -3.38 6.97 26.85
C LEU A 281 -2.27 7.44 27.79
N THR A 282 -2.32 6.98 29.04
CA THR A 282 -1.17 7.06 29.95
C THR A 282 -0.01 6.17 29.47
N ASP A 283 1.21 6.45 29.92
CA ASP A 283 2.38 5.62 29.62
C ASP A 283 2.17 4.14 29.99
N ASN A 284 1.44 3.86 31.08
CA ASN A 284 1.13 2.48 31.47
C ASN A 284 0.16 1.82 30.48
N GLU A 285 -0.91 2.51 30.10
CA GLU A 285 -1.85 2.00 29.10
C GLU A 285 -1.18 1.78 27.74
N LYS A 286 -0.29 2.68 27.30
CA LYS A 286 0.49 2.49 26.07
C LYS A 286 1.30 1.19 26.10
N LYS A 287 1.91 0.87 27.25
CA LYS A 287 2.77 -0.31 27.45
C LYS A 287 2.00 -1.63 27.57
N THR A 288 0.85 -1.62 28.23
CA THR A 288 0.16 -2.86 28.63
C THR A 288 -1.16 -3.08 27.91
N GLY A 289 -1.62 -2.14 27.08
CA GLY A 289 -2.89 -2.22 26.38
C GLY A 289 -2.86 -3.20 25.21
N ASP A 290 -3.88 -4.06 25.12
CA ASP A 290 -4.02 -5.05 24.06
C ASP A 290 -4.18 -4.46 22.65
N TYR A 291 -4.56 -3.19 22.56
CA TYR A 291 -4.78 -2.45 21.32
C TYR A 291 -3.72 -1.37 21.07
N SER A 292 -2.77 -1.17 21.99
CA SER A 292 -1.71 -0.17 21.83
C SER A 292 -0.40 -0.83 21.40
N PHE A 293 0.10 -1.78 22.17
CA PHE A 293 1.37 -2.44 21.93
C PHE A 293 1.31 -3.87 22.46
N GLN A 294 1.62 -4.83 21.59
CA GLN A 294 1.71 -6.23 21.96
C GLN A 294 3.01 -6.84 21.42
N SER A 295 3.66 -7.63 22.25
CA SER A 295 4.78 -8.47 21.83
C SER A 295 4.27 -9.70 21.10
N CYS A 296 4.79 -9.97 19.91
CA CYS A 296 4.57 -11.23 19.21
C CYS A 296 5.85 -11.69 18.51
N ALA A 297 6.00 -13.00 18.34
CA ALA A 297 7.03 -13.62 17.52
C ALA A 297 6.37 -14.47 16.44
N GLN A 298 6.98 -14.59 15.27
CA GLN A 298 6.55 -15.55 14.26
C GLN A 298 6.97 -16.97 14.64
N ALA A 299 6.06 -17.94 14.45
CA ALA A 299 6.26 -19.35 14.85
C ALA A 299 7.51 -20.00 14.23
N ASP A 300 7.85 -19.63 12.98
CA ASP A 300 9.02 -20.14 12.25
C ASP A 300 10.30 -19.31 12.47
N TYR A 301 10.25 -18.30 13.34
CA TYR A 301 11.39 -17.45 13.69
C TYR A 301 11.68 -17.55 15.20
N PRO A 302 12.68 -18.37 15.61
CA PRO A 302 13.07 -18.46 17.01
C PRO A 302 13.71 -17.13 17.45
N TYR A 303 12.94 -16.30 18.16
CA TYR A 303 13.29 -14.97 18.70
C TYR A 303 13.42 -13.88 17.61
N VAL A 304 12.74 -12.73 17.68
CA VAL A 304 12.74 -11.68 18.71
C VAL A 304 11.32 -11.08 18.76
N SER A 305 10.59 -11.15 19.88
CA SER A 305 9.41 -10.28 20.05
C SER A 305 9.86 -8.83 19.97
N PRO A 306 9.04 -7.86 19.52
CA PRO A 306 9.49 -6.47 19.54
C PRO A 306 9.96 -6.17 20.96
N THR A 307 11.25 -5.90 21.10
CA THR A 307 11.78 -5.43 22.37
C THR A 307 11.00 -4.15 22.65
N SER A 308 10.60 -3.91 23.90
CA SER A 308 9.93 -2.65 24.24
C SER A 308 10.77 -1.43 23.81
N LEU A 309 12.07 -1.63 23.52
CA LEU A 309 13.05 -0.70 23.03
C LEU A 309 13.50 -1.03 21.60
N SER A 310 13.75 -0.01 20.78
CA SER A 310 14.34 -0.14 19.46
C SER A 310 15.80 -0.56 19.53
N THR A 311 16.17 -1.56 18.73
CA THR A 311 17.55 -2.06 18.57
C THR A 311 18.14 -1.77 17.19
N MET A 312 17.62 -0.74 16.52
CA MET A 312 18.02 -0.36 15.16
C MET A 312 19.53 -0.11 15.05
N THR A 313 20.16 -0.86 14.16
CA THR A 313 21.60 -0.84 13.87
C THR A 313 21.89 -0.67 12.38
N MET A 314 23.16 -0.42 12.08
CA MET A 314 23.69 -0.51 10.72
C MET A 314 25.16 -0.97 10.72
N TYR A 315 25.63 -1.49 9.60
CA TYR A 315 27.06 -1.65 9.34
C TYR A 315 27.61 -0.36 8.76
N TRP A 316 28.58 0.27 9.42
CA TRP A 316 29.20 1.46 8.88
C TRP A 316 30.34 1.10 7.92
N ASN A 317 30.02 1.13 6.63
CA ASN A 317 30.93 0.74 5.54
C ASN A 317 32.21 1.59 5.47
N ALA A 318 32.21 2.83 6.01
CA ALA A 318 33.34 3.74 5.90
C ALA A 318 34.47 3.52 6.93
N VAL A 319 34.23 2.75 8.01
CA VAL A 319 35.21 2.56 9.12
C VAL A 319 35.50 1.10 9.48
N GLY A 320 35.27 0.17 8.55
CA GLY A 320 35.68 -1.23 8.73
C GLY A 320 34.62 -2.18 9.30
N GLN A 321 33.35 -2.06 8.87
CA GLN A 321 32.28 -3.05 9.11
C GLN A 321 31.95 -3.35 10.59
N THR A 322 32.17 -2.41 11.52
CA THR A 322 31.60 -2.58 12.86
C THR A 322 30.12 -2.21 12.83
N ARG A 323 29.26 -3.12 13.31
CA ARG A 323 27.84 -2.83 13.50
C ARG A 323 27.67 -1.83 14.64
N ILE A 324 26.97 -0.74 14.39
CA ILE A 324 26.75 0.33 15.37
C ILE A 324 25.25 0.64 15.52
N PRO A 325 24.79 0.99 16.73
CA PRO A 325 23.46 1.56 16.91
C PRO A 325 23.31 2.86 16.12
N VAL A 326 22.13 3.10 15.55
CA VAL A 326 21.89 4.30 14.72
C VAL A 326 22.10 5.61 15.49
N GLU A 327 21.89 5.62 16.80
CA GLU A 327 22.10 6.81 17.64
C GLU A 327 23.58 7.18 17.79
N ASN A 328 24.47 6.20 17.64
CA ASN A 328 25.91 6.39 17.75
C ASN A 328 26.56 6.72 16.39
N HIS A 329 25.82 6.67 15.29
CA HIS A 329 26.36 6.97 13.97
C HIS A 329 26.70 8.46 13.86
N PRO A 330 27.93 8.86 13.49
CA PRO A 330 28.36 10.26 13.58
C PRO A 330 27.58 11.21 12.66
N ARG A 331 26.96 10.70 11.60
CA ARG A 331 26.10 11.50 10.69
C ARG A 331 24.61 11.34 10.94
N LEU A 332 24.15 10.16 11.37
CA LEU A 332 22.72 9.84 11.49
C LEU A 332 22.23 9.98 12.92
N GLY A 333 23.11 9.82 13.90
CA GLY A 333 22.77 9.80 15.33
C GLY A 333 21.97 11.03 15.76
N LYS A 334 22.26 12.20 15.20
CA LYS A 334 21.50 13.44 15.45
C LYS A 334 20.01 13.35 15.10
N PHE A 335 19.62 12.49 14.15
CA PHE A 335 18.21 12.30 13.75
C PHE A 335 17.50 11.26 14.62
N PHE A 336 18.24 10.35 15.27
CA PHE A 336 17.69 9.28 16.10
C PHE A 336 17.80 9.57 17.61
N ALA A 337 18.75 10.39 18.06
CA ALA A 337 19.07 10.60 19.46
C ALA A 337 17.94 11.30 20.24
N TYR A 338 17.15 12.15 19.59
CA TYR A 338 16.00 12.83 20.20
C TYR A 338 14.70 12.00 20.15
N GLN A 339 14.73 10.87 19.46
CA GLN A 339 13.58 9.98 19.35
C GLN A 339 13.62 8.93 20.47
N PRO A 340 12.48 8.62 21.10
CA PRO A 340 12.45 7.58 22.12
C PRO A 340 12.87 6.22 21.54
N LYS A 341 13.53 5.40 22.35
CA LYS A 341 13.77 4.00 21.95
C LYS A 341 12.52 3.17 22.14
N GLU A 342 11.66 3.57 23.06
CA GLU A 342 10.50 2.81 23.45
C GLU A 342 9.42 2.76 22.37
N TYR A 343 9.10 1.58 21.81
CA TYR A 343 8.07 1.47 20.77
C TYR A 343 6.68 1.87 21.24
N TRP A 344 6.37 1.65 22.53
CA TRP A 344 5.10 2.09 23.11
C TRP A 344 4.94 3.62 23.11
N ARG A 345 6.01 4.41 22.95
CA ARG A 345 5.92 5.87 22.78
C ARG A 345 5.44 6.29 21.38
N TYR A 346 5.36 5.36 20.43
CA TYR A 346 4.94 5.61 19.05
C TYR A 346 3.51 5.15 18.77
N VAL A 347 2.75 4.77 19.79
CA VAL A 347 1.37 4.26 19.66
C VAL A 347 0.42 5.29 19.04
N ASP A 348 0.60 6.56 19.36
CA ASP A 348 -0.22 7.67 18.87
C ASP A 348 0.70 8.73 18.25
N ALA A 349 0.56 9.00 16.95
CA ALA A 349 1.38 9.98 16.27
C ALA A 349 1.17 11.41 16.79
N THR A 350 0.02 11.67 17.45
CA THR A 350 -0.31 12.98 17.99
C THR A 350 0.22 13.21 19.42
N ASP A 351 0.75 12.17 20.06
CA ASP A 351 1.25 12.21 21.44
C ASP A 351 2.67 11.63 21.56
N MET A 352 3.61 12.31 20.87
CA MET A 352 5.05 12.00 20.85
C MET A 352 5.92 13.22 21.21
N GLY A 353 5.36 14.26 21.83
CA GLY A 353 6.08 15.50 22.13
C GLY A 353 6.48 16.27 20.85
N ASN A 354 7.75 16.69 20.75
CA ASN A 354 8.23 17.56 19.66
C ASN A 354 8.24 16.91 18.27
N ILE A 355 8.15 15.58 18.20
CA ILE A 355 8.10 14.81 16.95
C ILE A 355 6.67 14.40 16.58
N SER A 356 5.66 14.91 17.29
CA SER A 356 4.26 14.62 16.98
C SER A 356 3.88 15.18 15.62
N TYR A 357 2.99 14.46 14.94
CA TYR A 357 2.41 14.87 13.67
C TYR A 357 0.99 14.34 13.56
N SER A 358 0.22 14.95 12.66
CA SER A 358 -1.06 14.43 12.24
C SER A 358 -1.00 14.00 10.79
N TYR A 359 -2.03 13.27 10.38
CA TYR A 359 -2.37 13.16 8.98
C TYR A 359 -3.39 14.23 8.66
N ALA A 360 -3.21 14.91 7.54
CA ALA A 360 -4.31 15.65 6.96
C ALA A 360 -5.41 14.64 6.71
N SER A 361 -6.59 14.94 7.22
CA SER A 361 -7.77 14.16 6.89
C SER A 361 -7.94 14.27 5.38
N ASP A 362 -7.57 13.23 4.65
CA ASP A 362 -7.90 13.13 3.23
C ASP A 362 -9.42 13.33 3.09
N ASP A 363 -9.84 13.85 1.94
CA ASP A 363 -11.24 13.78 1.51
C ASP A 363 -11.75 12.35 1.73
N MET A 364 -10.91 11.34 1.46
CA MET A 364 -11.22 9.92 1.63
C MET A 364 -11.53 9.52 3.08
N PHE A 365 -10.78 9.94 4.11
CA PHE A 365 -10.99 9.42 5.46
C PHE A 365 -12.06 10.16 6.25
N THR A 366 -12.16 11.48 6.07
CA THR A 366 -13.32 12.24 6.57
C THR A 366 -14.60 11.70 5.93
N PHE A 367 -14.55 11.35 4.64
CA PHE A 367 -15.64 10.70 3.94
C PHE A 367 -15.93 9.30 4.49
N LEU A 368 -14.95 8.40 4.60
CA LEU A 368 -15.18 7.06 5.15
C LEU A 368 -15.73 7.10 6.58
N GLN A 369 -15.22 7.99 7.45
CA GLN A 369 -15.71 8.15 8.83
C GLN A 369 -17.10 8.79 8.90
N ARG A 370 -17.40 9.80 8.07
CA ARG A 370 -18.70 10.47 8.02
C ARG A 370 -19.79 9.56 7.42
N GLU A 371 -19.39 8.68 6.50
CA GLU A 371 -20.29 7.88 5.67
C GLU A 371 -20.31 6.39 6.07
N GLY A 372 -19.92 6.05 7.31
CA GLY A 372 -20.30 4.79 7.93
C GLY A 372 -19.21 3.74 8.16
N LEU A 373 -17.94 4.00 7.86
CA LEU A 373 -16.82 3.19 8.35
C LEU A 373 -16.68 3.41 9.88
N SER A 374 -17.53 2.74 10.67
CA SER A 374 -17.66 3.08 12.09
C SER A 374 -16.64 2.30 12.91
N CYS A 375 -15.96 3.03 13.79
CA CYS A 375 -15.05 2.47 14.76
C CYS A 375 -15.82 1.68 15.84
N PRO A 376 -15.23 0.65 16.47
CA PRO A 376 -15.87 -0.09 17.55
C PRO A 376 -16.09 0.81 18.78
N GLN A 377 -17.28 1.40 18.93
CA GLN A 377 -17.59 2.27 20.08
C GLN A 377 -18.28 1.56 21.25
N SER A 378 -18.64 0.28 21.14
CA SER A 378 -19.07 -0.62 22.24
C SER A 378 -19.69 -1.90 21.66
N HIS A 379 -19.92 -2.91 22.51
CA HIS A 379 -20.67 -4.14 22.17
C HIS A 379 -22.13 -3.91 21.72
N THR A 380 -22.63 -2.67 21.69
CA THR A 380 -24.06 -2.36 21.47
C THR A 380 -24.34 -1.37 20.34
N ARG A 381 -23.34 -0.88 19.60
CA ARG A 381 -23.55 -0.06 18.40
C ARG A 381 -23.25 -0.86 17.14
N LYS A 382 -24.07 -0.72 16.10
CA LYS A 382 -23.75 -1.26 14.76
C LYS A 382 -22.40 -0.68 14.34
N LEU A 383 -21.45 -1.56 14.00
CA LEU A 383 -20.10 -1.21 13.53
C LEU A 383 -20.11 -0.46 12.19
N PHE A 384 -21.26 -0.43 11.51
CA PHE A 384 -21.50 0.31 10.28
C PHE A 384 -22.98 0.74 10.32
N ASP A 385 -23.27 2.04 10.42
CA ASP A 385 -24.55 2.51 9.88
C ASP A 385 -24.40 2.42 8.36
N SER A 386 -25.26 1.63 7.69
CA SER A 386 -25.20 1.44 6.25
C SER A 386 -25.54 2.73 5.52
N ASN A 387 -24.49 3.50 5.27
CA ASN A 387 -24.55 4.78 4.59
C ASN A 387 -23.84 4.60 3.25
N TYR A 388 -24.62 4.62 2.19
CA TYR A 388 -24.12 4.79 0.84
C TYR A 388 -23.71 6.25 0.65
N VAL A 389 -22.71 6.44 -0.20
CA VAL A 389 -22.15 7.74 -0.52
C VAL A 389 -22.63 8.25 -1.85
N ASP A 390 -23.13 9.48 -1.83
CA ASP A 390 -23.54 10.22 -3.02
C ASP A 390 -22.33 10.96 -3.59
N VAL A 391 -21.92 10.61 -4.80
CA VAL A 391 -20.79 11.29 -5.48
C VAL A 391 -21.34 12.17 -6.60
N PRO A 392 -21.12 13.50 -6.54
CA PRO A 392 -21.62 14.41 -7.57
C PRO A 392 -21.19 14.00 -8.98
N VAL A 393 -22.08 14.17 -9.95
CA VAL A 393 -21.80 13.88 -11.38
C VAL A 393 -20.57 14.65 -11.89
N THR A 394 -20.31 15.84 -11.34
CA THR A 394 -19.15 16.69 -11.66
C THR A 394 -17.84 16.23 -11.02
N ALA A 395 -17.85 15.21 -10.16
CA ALA A 395 -16.66 14.71 -9.51
C ALA A 395 -15.69 14.06 -10.51
N ASP A 396 -14.40 14.09 -10.20
CA ASP A 396 -13.38 13.44 -11.01
C ASP A 396 -13.49 11.90 -10.96
N ARG A 397 -12.74 11.24 -11.87
CA ARG A 397 -12.75 9.77 -11.99
C ARG A 397 -12.28 9.07 -10.70
N LYS A 398 -11.34 9.65 -9.95
CA LYS A 398 -10.83 9.07 -8.70
C LYS A 398 -11.95 9.05 -7.66
N LYS A 399 -12.64 10.17 -7.45
CA LYS A 399 -13.77 10.28 -6.51
C LYS A 399 -14.91 9.35 -6.87
N LYS A 400 -15.24 9.22 -8.16
CA LYS A 400 -16.26 8.27 -8.65
C LYS A 400 -15.87 6.81 -8.38
N ALA A 401 -14.62 6.42 -8.68
CA ALA A 401 -14.13 5.08 -8.43
C ALA A 401 -14.17 4.72 -6.93
N ILE A 402 -13.73 5.64 -6.06
CA ILE A 402 -13.80 5.49 -4.60
C ILE A 402 -15.26 5.29 -4.15
N GLY A 403 -16.18 6.14 -4.61
CA GLY A 403 -17.59 6.04 -4.25
C GLY A 403 -18.23 4.72 -4.65
N ARG A 404 -17.95 4.25 -5.87
CA ARG A 404 -18.42 2.94 -6.37
C ARG A 404 -17.87 1.78 -5.51
N SER A 405 -16.57 1.77 -5.23
CA SER A 405 -15.97 0.74 -4.39
C SER A 405 -16.50 0.74 -2.95
N PHE A 406 -16.72 1.92 -2.38
CA PHE A 406 -17.28 2.03 -1.02
C PHE A 406 -18.75 1.60 -0.98
N ASN A 407 -19.57 2.03 -1.93
CA ASN A 407 -20.97 1.62 -2.05
C ASN A 407 -21.13 0.11 -2.28
N LEU A 408 -20.25 -0.48 -3.10
CA LEU A 408 -20.20 -1.92 -3.26
C LEU A 408 -19.86 -2.64 -1.95
N PHE A 409 -18.88 -2.13 -1.20
CA PHE A 409 -18.54 -2.68 0.12
C PHE A 409 -19.76 -2.67 1.05
N GLN A 410 -20.47 -1.54 1.14
CA GLN A 410 -21.67 -1.43 1.98
C GLN A 410 -22.77 -2.39 1.53
N ASP A 411 -22.99 -2.50 0.23
CA ASP A 411 -23.99 -3.40 -0.33
C ASP A 411 -23.68 -4.89 -0.07
N ILE A 412 -22.42 -5.30 -0.25
CA ILE A 412 -21.98 -6.65 0.10
C ILE A 412 -22.12 -6.90 1.59
N TYR A 413 -21.70 -5.93 2.42
CA TYR A 413 -21.76 -6.05 3.87
C TYR A 413 -23.20 -6.22 4.36
N ASP A 414 -24.14 -5.39 3.87
CA ASP A 414 -25.57 -5.48 4.19
C ASP A 414 -26.19 -6.81 3.73
N ALA A 415 -25.85 -7.25 2.51
CA ALA A 415 -26.31 -8.53 1.99
C ALA A 415 -25.74 -9.72 2.79
N ALA A 416 -24.49 -9.62 3.24
CA ALA A 416 -23.85 -10.63 4.07
C ALA A 416 -24.49 -10.69 5.46
N LEU A 417 -24.80 -9.56 6.10
CA LEU A 417 -25.46 -9.51 7.42
C LEU A 417 -26.81 -10.25 7.46
N SER A 418 -27.49 -10.37 6.32
CA SER A 418 -28.74 -11.15 6.22
C SER A 418 -28.51 -12.67 6.28
N ASN A 419 -27.28 -13.14 6.05
CA ASN A 419 -26.91 -14.54 5.89
C ASN A 419 -25.75 -14.99 6.80
N THR A 420 -25.21 -14.09 7.63
CA THR A 420 -24.11 -14.35 8.56
C THR A 420 -24.54 -14.14 10.01
N SER A 421 -23.82 -14.74 10.93
CA SER A 421 -24.15 -14.65 12.37
C SER A 421 -23.44 -13.49 13.08
N THR A 422 -22.42 -12.91 12.45
CA THR A 422 -21.56 -11.90 13.07
C THR A 422 -21.11 -10.82 12.07
N ASN A 423 -20.82 -9.62 12.59
CA ASN A 423 -20.20 -8.54 11.80
C ASN A 423 -18.84 -8.96 11.22
N THR A 424 -18.06 -9.73 11.96
CA THR A 424 -16.79 -10.29 11.48
C THR A 424 -16.99 -11.10 10.22
N GLU A 425 -17.96 -12.01 10.22
CA GLU A 425 -18.22 -12.85 9.07
C GLU A 425 -18.72 -12.04 7.87
N ALA A 426 -19.54 -11.01 8.09
CA ALA A 426 -19.96 -10.11 7.02
C ALA A 426 -18.77 -9.32 6.40
N LEU A 427 -17.85 -8.82 7.22
CA LEU A 427 -16.62 -8.17 6.74
C LEU A 427 -15.74 -9.15 5.95
N GLU A 428 -15.63 -10.38 6.41
CA GLU A 428 -14.89 -11.42 5.69
C GLU A 428 -15.53 -11.77 4.35
N GLN A 429 -16.86 -11.69 4.20
CA GLN A 429 -17.50 -11.84 2.90
C GLN A 429 -17.06 -10.73 1.94
N GLY A 430 -16.98 -9.47 2.38
CA GLY A 430 -16.46 -8.36 1.56
C GLY A 430 -15.08 -8.64 0.96
N GLU A 431 -14.11 -9.01 1.81
CA GLU A 431 -12.75 -9.38 1.38
C GLU A 431 -12.75 -10.61 0.46
N THR A 432 -13.55 -11.62 0.78
CA THR A 432 -13.62 -12.87 -0.01
C THR A 432 -14.15 -12.60 -1.41
N LEU A 433 -15.23 -11.83 -1.53
CA LEU A 433 -15.85 -11.55 -2.83
C LEU A 433 -15.00 -10.62 -3.69
N ASP A 434 -14.29 -9.67 -3.08
CA ASP A 434 -13.29 -8.85 -3.79
C ASP A 434 -12.19 -9.73 -4.41
N CYS A 435 -11.65 -10.66 -3.64
CA CYS A 435 -10.65 -11.60 -4.14
C CYS A 435 -11.17 -12.55 -5.22
N LEU A 436 -12.41 -13.04 -5.10
CA LEU A 436 -13.03 -13.88 -6.14
C LEU A 436 -13.30 -13.08 -7.42
N TRP A 437 -13.82 -11.85 -7.31
CA TRP A 437 -13.99 -10.97 -8.46
C TRP A 437 -12.66 -10.69 -9.15
N PHE A 438 -11.62 -10.37 -8.38
CA PHE A 438 -10.29 -10.11 -8.92
C PHE A 438 -9.74 -11.35 -9.64
N ASN A 439 -9.86 -12.54 -9.03
CA ASN A 439 -9.43 -13.78 -9.65
C ASN A 439 -10.14 -14.07 -10.98
N ASP A 440 -11.46 -13.90 -11.01
CA ASP A 440 -12.27 -14.20 -12.20
C ASP A 440 -11.93 -13.28 -13.40
N ASN A 441 -11.48 -12.05 -13.14
CA ASN A 441 -11.21 -11.04 -14.17
C ASN A 441 -9.72 -10.84 -14.50
N PHE A 442 -8.83 -11.05 -13.54
CA PHE A 442 -7.41 -10.70 -13.64
C PHE A 442 -6.46 -11.83 -13.19
N GLY A 443 -6.99 -12.85 -12.51
CA GLY A 443 -6.21 -13.87 -11.82
C GLY A 443 -5.61 -13.35 -10.51
N VAL A 444 -5.45 -14.23 -9.51
CA VAL A 444 -4.69 -13.91 -8.30
C VAL A 444 -3.36 -14.65 -8.31
N GLU A 445 -2.29 -13.91 -8.08
CA GLU A 445 -0.96 -14.47 -7.95
C GLU A 445 -0.55 -14.54 -6.49
N ASP A 446 0.25 -15.55 -6.19
CA ASP A 446 0.93 -15.68 -4.92
C ASP A 446 2.26 -14.90 -4.93
N PHE A 447 2.98 -14.82 -3.81
CA PHE A 447 4.25 -14.09 -3.76
C PHE A 447 5.23 -14.62 -4.81
N ASN A 448 5.87 -13.69 -5.52
CA ASN A 448 6.86 -13.95 -6.54
C ASN A 448 8.03 -14.78 -5.97
N PRO A 449 8.56 -15.79 -6.68
CA PRO A 449 9.67 -16.60 -6.18
C PRO A 449 10.93 -15.79 -5.82
N GLU A 450 11.23 -14.72 -6.54
CA GLU A 450 12.33 -13.81 -6.20
C GLU A 450 12.03 -13.05 -4.90
N PHE A 451 10.83 -12.49 -4.76
CA PHE A 451 10.41 -11.81 -3.54
C PHE A 451 10.49 -12.74 -2.32
N ARG A 452 9.96 -13.97 -2.42
CA ARG A 452 10.03 -14.95 -1.33
C ARG A 452 11.45 -15.23 -0.89
N ARG A 453 12.35 -15.47 -1.84
CA ARG A 453 13.76 -15.74 -1.57
C ARG A 453 14.44 -14.54 -0.92
N ASN A 454 14.15 -13.34 -1.40
CA ASN A 454 14.77 -12.11 -0.89
C ASN A 454 14.28 -11.74 0.50
N PHE A 455 12.98 -11.84 0.78
CA PHE A 455 12.39 -11.50 2.08
C PHE A 455 12.34 -12.69 3.06
N ASN A 456 12.83 -13.86 2.64
CA ASN A 456 12.74 -15.12 3.38
C ASN A 456 11.31 -15.43 3.84
N ILE A 457 10.34 -15.24 2.93
CA ILE A 457 8.93 -15.52 3.19
C ILE A 457 8.73 -17.04 3.28
N PRO A 458 8.15 -17.57 4.39
CA PRO A 458 7.87 -18.99 4.53
C PRO A 458 6.99 -19.55 3.40
N SER A 459 7.16 -20.82 3.06
CA SER A 459 6.32 -21.47 2.03
C SER A 459 4.85 -21.58 2.40
N SER A 460 4.52 -21.47 3.69
CA SER A 460 3.15 -21.43 4.24
C SER A 460 2.50 -20.04 4.17
N ALA A 461 3.27 -18.99 3.88
CA ALA A 461 2.77 -17.64 3.77
C ALA A 461 2.41 -17.33 2.31
N HIS A 462 1.17 -16.91 2.09
CA HIS A 462 0.64 -16.60 0.76
C HIS A 462 -0.04 -15.24 0.76
N THR A 463 -0.19 -14.66 -0.44
CA THR A 463 -0.95 -13.41 -0.59
C THR A 463 -2.39 -13.61 -0.12
N MET A 464 -3.01 -12.53 0.39
CA MET A 464 -4.36 -12.59 0.94
C MET A 464 -5.37 -13.18 -0.05
N CYS A 465 -5.45 -12.66 -1.28
CA CYS A 465 -6.45 -13.15 -2.23
C CYS A 465 -6.15 -14.54 -2.76
N TYR A 466 -4.88 -14.94 -2.85
CA TYR A 466 -4.54 -16.35 -3.11
C TYR A 466 -5.16 -17.26 -2.04
N ASN A 467 -4.93 -16.96 -0.75
CA ASN A 467 -5.52 -17.73 0.35
C ASN A 467 -7.04 -17.78 0.27
N ARG A 468 -7.72 -16.64 0.02
CA ARG A 468 -9.18 -16.59 -0.04
C ARG A 468 -9.76 -17.41 -1.18
N VAL A 469 -9.11 -17.38 -2.34
CA VAL A 469 -9.52 -18.16 -3.51
C VAL A 469 -9.32 -19.66 -3.26
N GLU A 470 -8.18 -20.07 -2.73
CA GLU A 470 -7.92 -21.48 -2.42
C GLU A 470 -8.84 -22.01 -1.30
N ASP A 471 -9.13 -21.21 -0.27
CA ASP A 471 -10.08 -21.59 0.79
C ASP A 471 -11.49 -21.86 0.26
N ILE A 472 -11.93 -21.12 -0.77
CA ILE A 472 -13.21 -21.36 -1.44
C ILE A 472 -13.16 -22.65 -2.27
N LYS A 473 -12.09 -22.86 -3.05
CA LYS A 473 -11.91 -24.06 -3.87
C LYS A 473 -11.86 -25.34 -3.02
N ASP A 474 -11.18 -25.28 -1.89
CA ASP A 474 -11.03 -26.40 -0.96
C ASP A 474 -12.25 -26.60 -0.03
N GLY A 475 -13.27 -25.74 -0.15
CA GLY A 475 -14.47 -25.80 0.69
C GLY A 475 -14.27 -25.39 2.16
N ARG A 476 -13.11 -24.81 2.50
CA ARG A 476 -12.82 -24.24 3.84
C ARG A 476 -13.59 -22.95 4.10
N ARG A 477 -14.00 -22.26 3.04
CA ARG A 477 -14.79 -21.03 3.09
C ARG A 477 -16.00 -21.14 2.16
N GLN A 478 -17.08 -20.42 2.49
CA GLN A 478 -18.30 -20.37 1.69
C GLN A 478 -18.69 -18.93 1.36
N VAL A 479 -19.22 -18.73 0.15
CA VAL A 479 -19.88 -17.49 -0.24
C VAL A 479 -21.31 -17.47 0.29
N LYS A 480 -21.64 -16.43 1.04
CA LYS A 480 -22.96 -16.24 1.69
C LYS A 480 -23.76 -15.06 1.13
N VAL A 481 -23.28 -14.45 0.05
CA VAL A 481 -23.96 -13.35 -0.64
C VAL A 481 -24.46 -13.85 -1.98
N ALA A 482 -25.79 -13.94 -2.11
CA ALA A 482 -26.43 -14.32 -3.37
C ALA A 482 -26.19 -13.25 -4.44
N ASN A 483 -26.06 -13.67 -5.70
CA ASN A 483 -25.89 -12.79 -6.87
C ASN A 483 -24.75 -11.76 -6.72
N TRP A 484 -23.71 -12.09 -5.95
CA TRP A 484 -22.62 -11.15 -5.67
C TRP A 484 -21.91 -10.64 -6.93
N LYS A 485 -21.77 -11.48 -7.97
CA LYS A 485 -21.17 -11.07 -9.25
C LYS A 485 -21.95 -9.92 -9.90
N ASN A 486 -23.28 -9.98 -9.84
CA ASN A 486 -24.14 -8.92 -10.35
C ASN A 486 -23.99 -7.62 -9.56
N LYS A 487 -23.75 -7.70 -8.25
CA LYS A 487 -23.46 -6.51 -7.43
C LYS A 487 -22.16 -5.84 -7.88
N PHE A 488 -21.08 -6.62 -8.07
CA PHE A 488 -19.83 -6.08 -8.63
C PHE A 488 -20.03 -5.46 -10.01
N ALA A 489 -20.69 -6.18 -10.92
CA ALA A 489 -20.99 -5.67 -12.26
C ALA A 489 -21.81 -4.37 -12.20
N PHE A 490 -22.83 -4.31 -11.35
CA PHE A 490 -23.65 -3.12 -11.17
C PHE A 490 -22.80 -1.93 -10.72
N HIS A 491 -22.09 -2.02 -9.60
CA HIS A 491 -21.35 -0.88 -9.05
C HIS A 491 -20.19 -0.42 -9.94
N TYR A 492 -19.47 -1.34 -10.59
CA TYR A 492 -18.30 -1.00 -11.40
C TYR A 492 -18.57 -0.74 -12.88
N LEU A 493 -19.56 -1.40 -13.48
CA LEU A 493 -19.73 -1.42 -14.94
C LEU A 493 -21.07 -0.83 -15.40
N GLU A 494 -22.14 -0.93 -14.62
CA GLU A 494 -23.50 -0.58 -15.08
C GLU A 494 -24.05 0.71 -14.44
N MET A 495 -23.73 0.97 -13.17
CA MET A 495 -24.26 2.11 -12.43
C MET A 495 -23.88 3.42 -13.11
N THR A 496 -24.85 4.27 -13.41
CA THR A 496 -24.62 5.58 -14.03
C THR A 496 -24.09 6.59 -13.02
N ASP A 497 -23.51 7.69 -13.51
CA ASP A 497 -23.05 8.77 -12.62
C ASP A 497 -24.22 9.47 -11.91
N ASP A 498 -25.41 9.52 -12.53
CA ASP A 498 -26.63 10.04 -11.88
C ASP A 498 -27.08 9.12 -10.75
N GLN A 499 -27.06 7.80 -10.96
CA GLN A 499 -27.36 6.81 -9.92
C GLN A 499 -26.34 6.88 -8.78
N LEU A 500 -25.06 7.09 -9.08
CA LEU A 500 -24.02 7.26 -8.07
C LEU A 500 -24.19 8.59 -7.29
N ALA A 501 -24.71 9.64 -7.93
CA ALA A 501 -24.99 10.92 -7.29
C ALA A 501 -26.20 10.91 -6.34
N SER A 502 -27.02 9.86 -6.39
CA SER A 502 -28.14 9.60 -5.47
C SER A 502 -28.15 8.15 -4.99
N ALA A 503 -26.97 7.55 -4.78
CA ALA A 503 -26.81 6.17 -4.38
C ALA A 503 -27.49 5.88 -3.03
N SER A 504 -27.52 6.88 -2.14
CA SER A 504 -28.16 6.79 -0.83
C SER A 504 -29.69 6.69 -0.89
N ASP A 505 -30.29 7.02 -2.04
CA ASP A 505 -31.73 6.89 -2.30
C ASP A 505 -32.09 5.55 -2.98
N ILE A 506 -31.11 4.81 -3.52
CA ILE A 506 -31.35 3.52 -4.17
C ILE A 506 -31.62 2.46 -3.09
N THR A 507 -32.80 1.83 -3.11
CA THR A 507 -33.10 0.71 -2.21
C THR A 507 -32.54 -0.61 -2.72
N SER A 508 -32.48 -1.65 -1.87
CA SER A 508 -32.04 -2.99 -2.31
C SER A 508 -32.96 -3.57 -3.37
N THR A 509 -34.23 -3.15 -3.36
CA THR A 509 -35.24 -3.56 -4.35
C THR A 509 -35.03 -2.82 -5.67
N ASP A 510 -34.73 -1.52 -5.62
CA ASP A 510 -34.41 -0.73 -6.81
C ASP A 510 -33.15 -1.30 -7.50
N GLU A 511 -32.10 -1.56 -6.72
CA GLU A 511 -30.86 -2.17 -7.22
C GLU A 511 -31.11 -3.54 -7.87
N ALA A 512 -31.86 -4.43 -7.21
CA ALA A 512 -32.20 -5.73 -7.77
C ALA A 512 -33.01 -5.61 -9.08
N THR A 513 -33.88 -4.59 -9.16
CA THR A 513 -34.65 -4.29 -10.38
C THR A 513 -33.72 -3.78 -11.49
N MET A 514 -32.79 -2.87 -11.17
CA MET A 514 -31.79 -2.35 -12.11
C MET A 514 -30.91 -3.47 -12.67
N ILE A 515 -30.38 -4.34 -11.80
CA ILE A 515 -29.59 -5.53 -12.15
C ILE A 515 -30.40 -6.48 -13.06
N SER A 516 -31.69 -6.68 -12.77
CA SER A 516 -32.52 -7.53 -13.60
C SER A 516 -32.76 -6.94 -15.00
N SER A 517 -32.92 -5.61 -15.08
CA SER A 517 -33.15 -4.91 -16.35
C SER A 517 -31.91 -4.85 -17.25
N SER A 518 -30.71 -4.72 -16.68
CA SER A 518 -29.46 -4.77 -17.44
C SER A 518 -29.19 -6.18 -18.01
N SER A 519 -29.59 -7.23 -17.29
CA SER A 519 -29.47 -8.61 -17.75
C SER A 519 -30.39 -8.96 -18.94
N THR A 520 -31.52 -8.26 -19.09
CA THR A 520 -32.44 -8.46 -20.23
C THR A 520 -31.98 -7.81 -21.52
N ASP A 521 -31.17 -6.73 -21.46
CA ASP A 521 -30.62 -6.08 -22.66
C ASP A 521 -29.41 -6.82 -23.26
N ALA A 522 -28.68 -7.62 -22.46
CA ALA A 522 -27.56 -8.43 -22.94
C ALA A 522 -27.96 -9.63 -23.83
N SER A 523 -29.26 -9.93 -23.97
CA SER A 523 -29.77 -11.09 -24.71
C SER A 523 -30.02 -10.84 -26.21
N THR A 524 -29.70 -9.64 -26.75
CA THR A 524 -29.97 -9.32 -28.18
C THR A 524 -28.77 -9.06 -29.08
N THR A 525 -27.54 -9.33 -28.64
CA THR A 525 -26.37 -9.28 -29.54
C THR A 525 -25.57 -10.57 -29.52
N THR A 526 -25.87 -11.44 -30.50
CA THR A 526 -25.02 -12.56 -30.89
C THR A 526 -23.69 -12.03 -31.45
N PRO A 527 -22.52 -12.51 -30.99
CA PRO A 527 -21.26 -12.17 -31.64
C PRO A 527 -21.21 -12.84 -33.03
N GLN A 528 -21.21 -12.05 -34.09
CA GLN A 528 -20.85 -12.56 -35.42
C GLN A 528 -19.34 -12.83 -35.46
N THR A 529 -19.00 -14.08 -35.70
CA THR A 529 -17.65 -14.54 -36.04
C THR A 529 -17.14 -13.80 -37.29
N PRO A 530 -15.95 -13.19 -37.30
CA PRO A 530 -15.37 -12.66 -38.53
C PRO A 530 -14.79 -13.80 -39.36
N THR A 531 -15.37 -14.00 -40.55
CA THR A 531 -14.81 -14.83 -41.62
C THR A 531 -13.47 -14.26 -42.11
N PRO A 532 -12.40 -15.05 -42.31
CA PRO A 532 -11.14 -14.54 -42.81
C PRO A 532 -11.25 -14.22 -44.30
N THR A 533 -10.92 -12.98 -44.66
CA THR A 533 -10.81 -12.55 -46.06
C THR A 533 -9.48 -13.05 -46.64
N GLN A 534 -9.57 -13.89 -47.68
CA GLN A 534 -8.44 -14.26 -48.52
C GLN A 534 -7.89 -13.01 -49.23
N ASN A 535 -6.58 -12.79 -49.16
CA ASN A 535 -5.85 -12.05 -50.19
C ASN A 535 -4.64 -12.87 -50.63
N SER A 536 -4.74 -13.35 -51.87
CA SER A 536 -3.70 -14.04 -52.61
C SER A 536 -2.81 -13.03 -53.33
N ALA A 537 -1.50 -13.11 -53.14
CA ALA A 537 -0.49 -12.72 -54.14
C ALA A 537 0.88 -13.38 -53.83
N THR A 538 1.13 -14.51 -54.52
CA THR A 538 2.39 -14.98 -55.16
C THR A 538 3.75 -14.65 -54.54
N SER A 539 4.45 -15.65 -53.97
CA SER A 539 5.59 -16.43 -54.54
C SER A 539 6.94 -15.70 -54.47
N THR A 540 7.97 -16.27 -53.83
CA THR A 540 8.79 -17.37 -54.37
C THR A 540 9.37 -18.28 -53.28
N ALA A 541 9.46 -19.57 -53.61
CA ALA A 541 10.05 -20.62 -52.79
C ALA A 541 11.54 -20.81 -53.10
N ALA A 542 12.33 -21.15 -52.09
CA ALA A 542 13.52 -21.98 -52.25
C ALA A 542 13.69 -22.90 -51.02
N THR A 543 13.62 -24.18 -51.30
CA THR A 543 13.81 -25.37 -50.46
C THR A 543 15.22 -25.50 -49.88
N SER A 544 15.32 -25.88 -48.60
CA SER A 544 16.25 -26.94 -48.14
C SER A 544 15.96 -27.32 -46.68
N ALA A 545 15.89 -28.63 -46.43
CA ALA A 545 16.06 -29.28 -45.14
C ALA A 545 17.29 -30.21 -45.26
N PRO A 546 17.74 -30.92 -44.21
CA PRO A 546 17.66 -30.72 -42.76
C PRO A 546 19.09 -30.69 -42.16
N VAL A 547 19.26 -30.72 -40.82
CA VAL A 547 20.22 -31.61 -40.11
C VAL A 547 20.06 -31.40 -38.59
N ALA A 548 19.89 -32.51 -37.89
CA ALA A 548 19.93 -32.62 -36.43
C ALA A 548 21.38 -32.60 -35.94
N ALA A 549 21.64 -31.93 -34.82
CA ALA A 549 22.88 -32.09 -34.06
C ALA A 549 22.56 -32.19 -32.56
N THR A 550 22.64 -33.41 -32.07
CA THR A 550 22.92 -33.78 -30.68
C THR A 550 24.19 -33.09 -30.19
N ASN A 551 24.15 -32.50 -29.00
CA ASN A 551 25.36 -32.26 -28.21
C ASN A 551 25.11 -32.67 -26.75
N THR A 552 25.71 -33.81 -26.42
CA THR A 552 26.09 -34.26 -25.08
C THR A 552 27.11 -33.30 -24.48
N PHE A 553 26.93 -32.90 -23.22
CA PHE A 553 28.04 -32.47 -22.38
C PHE A 553 27.98 -33.14 -21.00
N THR A 554 29.14 -33.69 -20.66
CA THR A 554 29.54 -34.56 -19.56
C THR A 554 29.48 -33.86 -18.21
N ALA A 555 28.88 -34.53 -17.23
CA ALA A 555 29.00 -34.19 -15.81
C ALA A 555 30.35 -34.69 -15.28
N THR A 556 31.16 -33.80 -14.72
CA THR A 556 32.34 -34.12 -13.93
C THR A 556 32.03 -33.81 -12.47
N THR A 557 32.00 -34.85 -11.63
CA THR A 557 31.89 -34.76 -10.19
C THR A 557 33.27 -34.51 -9.59
N SER A 558 33.39 -33.48 -8.75
CA SER A 558 34.51 -33.37 -7.79
C SER A 558 33.95 -32.92 -6.45
N ALA A 559 34.33 -33.66 -5.42
CA ALA A 559 33.96 -33.49 -4.03
C ALA A 559 34.81 -32.40 -3.36
N ALA A 560 34.23 -31.69 -2.38
CA ALA A 560 34.98 -31.01 -1.32
C ALA A 560 34.08 -30.75 -0.10
N ASP A 561 34.30 -31.59 0.91
CA ASP A 561 34.36 -31.35 2.35
C ASP A 561 33.62 -30.18 3.03
N ALA A 562 32.80 -30.57 4.01
CA ALA A 562 32.38 -29.78 5.16
C ALA A 562 33.49 -29.74 6.23
N PRO A 563 33.47 -28.75 7.15
CA PRO A 563 33.49 -29.16 8.56
C PRO A 563 32.60 -28.35 9.53
N SER A 564 32.08 -29.14 10.46
CA SER A 564 31.69 -28.98 11.87
C SER A 564 31.37 -27.61 12.50
N ALA A 565 30.30 -27.70 13.30
CA ALA A 565 29.93 -26.96 14.50
C ALA A 565 31.07 -26.35 15.35
N ARG A 566 30.88 -25.08 15.69
CA ARG A 566 30.74 -24.58 17.07
C ARG A 566 30.03 -23.24 17.09
#